data_AF-A0A923VXK3-F1
#
_entry.id   AF-A0A923VXK3-F1
#
_cell.length_a   1.000
_cell.length_b   1.000
_cell.length_c   1.000
_cell.angle_alpha   90.00
_cell.angle_beta   90.00
_cell.angle_gamma   90.00
#
_symmetry.space_group_name_H-M   'P 1'
#
loop_
_entity.id
_entity.type
_entity.pdbx_description
1 polymer ?
#
loop_
_entity_poly.entity_id
_entity_poly.type
_entity_poly.pdbx_seq_one_letter_code
_entity_poly.pdbx_strand_id
1 'polypeptide(L)'
;MNRNLFVVAILLLFAASCSVTKQLPEGELLYIGGKVIVKDNSVSHKERKALQSKLNEITRPLPNKKILGLRPRLFFYNLAGNVKKEKGFRHWLKFTIGEAPVLFSQVDLEYNRSLLQNYSENNGYFNTRTSADSTKFGKKVRADYT
;
A
#
# COMPACT_ATOMS: atom_id res chain seq x y z
N MET A 1 3.26 38.21 -1.98
CA MET A 1 3.28 36.84 -2.54
C MET A 1 2.43 36.84 -3.81
N ASN A 2 3.07 36.71 -4.98
CA ASN A 2 2.42 37.00 -6.26
C ASN A 2 1.34 35.95 -6.58
N ARG A 3 0.10 36.41 -6.79
CA ARG A 3 -1.07 35.58 -7.15
C ARG A 3 -0.77 34.63 -8.33
N ASN A 4 0.05 35.08 -9.27
CA ASN A 4 0.46 34.29 -10.45
C ASN A 4 1.35 33.09 -10.07
N LEU A 5 2.17 33.19 -9.02
CA LEU A 5 3.02 32.10 -8.54
C LEU A 5 2.17 30.97 -7.92
N PHE A 6 1.10 31.33 -7.22
CA PHE A 6 0.15 30.36 -6.66
C PHE A 6 -0.60 29.61 -7.77
N VAL A 7 -1.05 30.32 -8.81
CA VAL A 7 -1.74 29.70 -9.95
C VAL A 7 -0.82 28.74 -10.70
N VAL A 8 0.44 29.12 -10.93
CA VAL A 8 1.44 28.25 -11.59
C VAL A 8 1.75 27.01 -10.73
N ALA A 9 1.90 27.16 -9.41
CA ALA A 9 2.11 26.03 -8.49
C ALA A 9 0.93 25.05 -8.51
N ILE A 10 -0.31 25.56 -8.51
CA ILE A 10 -1.53 24.74 -8.60
C ILE A 10 -1.60 24.00 -9.95
N LEU A 11 -1.26 24.67 -11.06
CA LEU A 11 -1.26 24.05 -12.39
C LEU A 11 -0.21 22.94 -12.52
N LEU A 12 0.98 23.12 -11.96
CA LEU A 12 2.02 22.08 -11.88
C LEU A 12 1.59 20.89 -11.01
N LEU A 13 0.84 21.14 -9.93
CA LEU A 13 0.24 20.10 -9.09
C LEU A 13 -0.78 19.25 -9.87
N PHE A 14 -1.58 19.85 -10.75
CA PHE A 14 -2.52 19.11 -11.60
C PHE A 14 -1.83 18.33 -12.73
N ALA A 15 -0.73 18.86 -13.30
CA ALA A 15 0.06 18.16 -14.32
C ALA A 15 0.80 16.92 -13.78
N ALA A 16 1.03 16.85 -12.46
CA ALA A 16 1.64 15.68 -11.79
C ALA A 16 0.69 14.47 -11.66
N SER A 17 -0.56 14.55 -12.16
CA SER A 17 -1.53 13.44 -12.15
C SER A 17 -1.16 12.27 -13.09
N CYS A 18 0.05 12.27 -13.67
CA CYS A 18 0.57 11.11 -14.39
C CYS A 18 0.46 9.86 -13.51
N SER A 19 -0.30 8.88 -14.01
CA SER A 19 -0.62 7.68 -13.24
C SER A 19 0.65 6.89 -12.92
N VAL A 20 1.01 6.87 -11.64
CA VAL A 20 2.16 6.14 -11.08
C VAL A 20 2.14 4.64 -11.44
N THR A 21 0.96 4.09 -11.76
CA THR A 21 0.80 2.68 -12.18
C THR A 21 1.09 2.44 -13.67
N LYS A 22 1.41 3.46 -14.48
CA LYS A 22 1.75 3.26 -15.90
C LYS A 22 3.10 2.58 -16.11
N GLN A 23 4.05 2.77 -15.20
CA GLN A 23 5.42 2.24 -15.29
C GLN A 23 5.61 0.93 -14.51
N LEU A 24 4.52 0.27 -14.10
CA LEU A 24 4.61 -1.08 -13.56
C LEU A 24 5.03 -2.05 -14.67
N PRO A 25 5.72 -3.16 -14.32
CA PRO A 25 5.95 -4.25 -15.26
C PRO A 25 4.65 -4.73 -15.90
N GLU A 26 4.75 -5.34 -17.07
CA GLU A 26 3.59 -5.88 -17.76
C GLU A 26 2.94 -7.01 -16.95
N GLY A 27 1.61 -7.06 -16.95
CA GLY A 27 0.83 -8.01 -16.14
C GLY A 27 0.75 -7.69 -14.64
N GLU A 28 1.60 -6.80 -14.13
CA GLU A 28 1.68 -6.51 -12.70
C GLU A 28 0.64 -5.51 -12.20
N LEU A 29 0.28 -5.67 -10.92
CA LEU A 29 -0.70 -4.84 -10.23
C LEU A 29 -0.07 -4.21 -8.99
N LEU A 30 -0.26 -2.91 -8.81
CA LEU A 30 0.24 -2.21 -7.61
C LEU A 30 -0.57 -2.66 -6.40
N TYR A 31 0.11 -3.20 -5.40
CA TYR A 31 -0.51 -3.53 -4.13
C TYR A 31 -0.82 -2.27 -3.33
N ILE A 32 -2.06 -2.13 -2.88
CA ILE A 32 -2.54 -0.95 -2.16
C ILE A 32 -2.81 -1.18 -0.68
N GLY A 33 -2.47 -2.36 -0.16
CA GLY A 33 -2.57 -2.72 1.24
C GLY A 33 -3.55 -3.85 1.51
N GLY A 34 -3.49 -4.38 2.72
CA GLY A 34 -4.44 -5.32 3.27
C GLY A 34 -5.57 -4.58 3.97
N LYS A 35 -6.78 -5.13 3.91
CA LYS A 35 -7.91 -4.68 4.72
C LYS A 35 -8.48 -5.89 5.45
N VAL A 36 -8.33 -5.86 6.77
CA VAL A 36 -8.95 -6.84 7.67
C VAL A 36 -10.30 -6.30 8.14
N ILE A 37 -11.33 -7.15 8.16
CA ILE A 37 -12.65 -6.86 8.71
C ILE A 37 -12.96 -7.93 9.75
N VAL A 38 -13.13 -7.55 11.02
CA VAL A 38 -13.55 -8.50 12.07
C VAL A 38 -15.08 -8.48 12.15
N LYS A 39 -15.71 -9.66 11.99
CA LYS A 39 -17.18 -9.85 12.00
C LYS A 39 -17.74 -10.46 13.30
N ASP A 40 -17.01 -10.34 14.40
CA ASP A 40 -17.48 -10.80 15.70
C ASP A 40 -18.40 -9.75 16.36
N ASN A 41 -19.65 -10.12 16.63
CA ASN A 41 -20.64 -9.27 17.30
C ASN A 41 -20.72 -9.53 18.82
N SER A 42 -19.98 -10.50 19.35
CA SER A 42 -19.95 -10.82 20.77
C SER A 42 -19.09 -9.85 21.58
N VAL A 43 -18.07 -9.26 20.95
CA VAL A 43 -17.18 -8.26 21.54
C VAL A 43 -17.65 -6.83 21.31
N SER A 44 -17.21 -5.91 22.17
CA SER A 44 -17.56 -4.50 22.02
C SER A 44 -17.04 -3.92 20.69
N HIS A 45 -17.75 -2.93 20.14
CA HIS A 45 -17.32 -2.24 18.92
C HIS A 45 -15.91 -1.63 19.04
N LYS A 46 -15.53 -1.15 20.24
CA LYS A 46 -14.20 -0.60 20.51
C LYS A 46 -13.11 -1.66 20.41
N GLU A 47 -13.33 -2.81 21.04
CA GLU A 47 -12.43 -3.95 21.02
C GLU A 47 -12.26 -4.53 19.62
N ARG A 48 -13.36 -4.71 18.89
CA ARG A 48 -13.35 -5.12 17.48
C ARG A 48 -12.50 -4.19 16.60
N LYS A 49 -12.64 -2.87 16.76
CA LYS A 49 -11.82 -1.89 16.04
C LYS A 49 -10.35 -1.95 16.45
N ALA A 50 -10.06 -2.16 17.73
CA ALA A 50 -8.68 -2.29 18.21
C ALA A 50 -8.00 -3.53 17.63
N LEU A 51 -8.67 -4.70 17.69
CA LEU A 51 -8.20 -5.94 17.07
C LEU A 51 -7.99 -5.76 15.57
N GLN A 52 -8.98 -5.19 14.87
CA GLN A 52 -8.87 -4.93 13.44
C GLN A 52 -7.68 -4.04 13.10
N SER A 53 -7.38 -3.00 13.90
CA SER A 53 -6.19 -2.16 13.69
C SER A 53 -4.90 -2.96 13.80
N LYS A 54 -4.78 -3.80 14.84
CA LYS A 54 -3.61 -4.67 15.05
C LYS A 54 -3.43 -5.68 13.93
N LEU A 55 -4.51 -6.32 13.52
CA LEU A 55 -4.49 -7.27 12.41
C LEU A 55 -4.07 -6.60 11.09
N ASN A 56 -4.53 -5.38 10.80
CA ASN A 56 -4.08 -4.65 9.60
C ASN A 56 -2.57 -4.35 9.63
N GLU A 57 -2.02 -4.03 10.81
CA GLU A 57 -0.59 -3.70 10.98
C GLU A 57 0.35 -4.89 10.78
N ILE A 58 -0.12 -6.12 10.97
CA ILE A 58 0.72 -7.32 10.83
C ILE A 58 0.72 -7.92 9.41
N THR A 59 -0.22 -7.55 8.55
CA THR A 59 -0.24 -8.02 7.15
C THR A 59 1.02 -7.59 6.39
N ARG A 60 1.53 -8.47 5.51
CA ARG A 60 2.73 -8.23 4.70
C ARG A 60 2.52 -8.63 3.24
N PRO A 61 3.24 -8.02 2.28
CA PRO A 61 4.08 -6.83 2.42
C PRO A 61 3.28 -5.59 2.82
N LEU A 62 3.94 -4.52 3.26
CA LEU A 62 3.29 -3.21 3.45
C LEU A 62 3.24 -2.48 2.10
N PRO A 63 2.13 -1.79 1.77
CA PRO A 63 2.05 -1.04 0.52
C PRO A 63 2.94 0.20 0.55
N ASN A 64 3.29 0.73 -0.63
CA ASN A 64 3.99 2.01 -0.72
C ASN A 64 3.22 3.12 0.00
N LYS A 65 3.94 3.93 0.80
CA LYS A 65 3.37 4.99 1.62
C LYS A 65 2.59 6.00 0.78
N LYS A 66 1.43 6.40 1.30
CA LYS A 66 0.62 7.49 0.74
C LYS A 66 0.75 8.75 1.58
N ILE A 67 0.84 9.90 0.92
CA ILE A 67 0.75 11.23 1.52
C ILE A 67 -0.34 11.97 0.76
N LEU A 68 -1.41 12.37 1.45
CA LEU A 68 -2.57 13.06 0.85
C LEU A 68 -3.14 12.33 -0.38
N GLY A 69 -3.21 11.00 -0.33
CA GLY A 69 -3.71 10.15 -1.43
C GLY A 69 -2.70 9.87 -2.55
N LEU A 70 -1.59 10.60 -2.60
CA LEU A 70 -0.51 10.43 -3.59
C LEU A 70 0.58 9.49 -3.07
N ARG A 71 1.38 8.92 -3.98
CA ARG A 71 2.54 8.07 -3.66
C ARG A 71 3.83 8.74 -4.14
N PRO A 72 4.30 9.81 -3.48
CA PRO A 72 5.42 10.62 -3.98
C PRO A 72 6.71 9.80 -4.11
N ARG A 73 7.00 8.89 -3.17
CA ARG A 73 8.20 8.03 -3.26
C ARG A 73 8.18 7.12 -4.48
N LEU A 74 7.04 6.49 -4.76
CA LEU A 74 6.90 5.67 -5.96
C LEU A 74 7.00 6.54 -7.23
N PHE A 75 6.44 7.75 -7.21
CA PHE A 75 6.62 8.71 -8.31
C PHE A 75 8.09 9.05 -8.56
N PHE A 76 8.88 9.33 -7.53
CA PHE A 76 10.32 9.63 -7.70
C PHE A 76 11.13 8.42 -8.16
N TYR A 77 10.81 7.22 -7.68
CA TYR A 77 11.42 5.98 -8.16
C TYR A 77 11.22 5.80 -9.66
N ASN A 78 9.99 6.01 -10.10
CA ASN A 78 9.55 5.95 -11.48
C ASN A 78 10.17 7.05 -12.36
N LEU A 79 10.27 8.28 -11.83
CA LEU A 79 10.86 9.42 -12.51
C LEU A 79 12.36 9.22 -12.77
N ALA A 80 13.07 8.61 -11.83
CA ALA A 80 14.50 8.34 -11.97
C ALA A 80 14.81 7.29 -13.06
N GLY A 81 13.82 6.48 -13.47
CA GLY A 81 13.94 5.53 -14.56
C GLY A 81 15.01 4.46 -14.35
N ASN A 82 15.64 4.00 -15.43
CA ASN A 82 16.71 3.00 -15.36
C ASN A 82 18.05 3.65 -15.00
N VAL A 83 18.52 3.41 -13.77
CA VAL A 83 19.78 3.93 -13.27
C VAL A 83 20.82 2.82 -13.34
N LYS A 84 21.82 2.96 -14.23
CA LYS A 84 22.94 2.01 -14.39
C LYS A 84 24.13 2.31 -13.49
N LYS A 85 24.25 3.56 -13.02
CA LYS A 85 25.37 4.01 -12.17
C LYS A 85 24.99 3.89 -10.69
N GLU A 86 25.89 3.37 -9.87
CA GLU A 86 25.69 3.23 -8.42
C GLU A 86 25.84 4.54 -7.65
N LYS A 87 26.18 5.65 -8.33
CA LYS A 87 26.38 6.97 -7.71
C LYS A 87 25.77 8.08 -8.56
N GLY A 88 25.48 9.22 -7.92
CA GLY A 88 25.00 10.46 -8.55
C GLY A 88 23.53 10.77 -8.28
N PHE A 89 23.09 11.95 -8.75
CA PHE A 89 21.76 12.50 -8.45
C PHE A 89 20.60 11.53 -8.77
N ARG A 90 20.63 10.86 -9.92
CA ARG A 90 19.57 9.90 -10.30
C ARG A 90 19.53 8.67 -9.41
N HIS A 91 20.70 8.16 -8.98
CA HIS A 91 20.78 7.04 -8.05
C HIS A 91 20.20 7.43 -6.69
N TRP A 92 20.63 8.58 -6.16
CA TRP A 92 20.10 9.15 -4.92
C TRP A 92 18.58 9.39 -5.00
N LEU A 93 18.09 9.98 -6.09
CA LEU A 93 16.66 10.19 -6.29
C LEU A 93 15.88 8.87 -6.31
N LYS A 94 16.39 7.83 -6.98
CA LYS A 94 15.71 6.54 -7.11
C LYS A 94 15.66 5.75 -5.81
N PHE A 95 16.78 5.67 -5.10
CA PHE A 95 16.95 4.74 -3.98
C PHE A 95 16.88 5.41 -2.61
N THR A 96 17.13 6.72 -2.51
CA THR A 96 17.03 7.46 -1.24
C THR A 96 15.68 8.16 -1.08
N ILE A 97 15.20 8.85 -2.12
CA ILE A 97 13.88 9.51 -2.10
C ILE A 97 12.78 8.56 -2.57
N GLY A 98 13.09 7.79 -3.61
CA GLY A 98 12.15 6.87 -4.23
C GLY A 98 11.94 5.58 -3.45
N GLU A 99 10.87 4.88 -3.79
CA GLU A 99 10.55 3.54 -3.28
C GLU A 99 10.03 2.68 -4.43
N ALA A 100 10.55 1.47 -4.56
CA ALA A 100 10.13 0.53 -5.62
C ALA A 100 8.65 0.16 -5.45
N PRO A 101 7.92 -0.13 -6.55
CA PRO A 101 6.53 -0.52 -6.45
C PRO A 101 6.40 -1.84 -5.67
N VAL A 102 5.50 -1.85 -4.69
CA VAL A 102 5.09 -3.09 -4.04
C VAL A 102 4.03 -3.75 -4.90
N LEU A 103 4.34 -4.95 -5.39
CA LEU A 103 3.53 -5.65 -6.38
C LEU A 103 2.59 -6.64 -5.69
N PHE A 104 1.42 -6.88 -6.28
CA PHE A 104 0.49 -7.88 -5.75
C PHE A 104 1.04 -9.30 -5.87
N SER A 105 1.88 -9.58 -6.86
CA SER A 105 2.59 -10.86 -6.99
C SER A 105 3.50 -11.19 -5.80
N GLN A 106 3.87 -10.19 -4.99
CA GLN A 106 4.65 -10.36 -3.76
C GLN A 106 3.77 -10.67 -2.53
N VAL A 107 2.43 -10.66 -2.69
CA VAL A 107 1.48 -10.88 -1.60
C VAL A 107 1.12 -12.35 -1.56
N ASP A 108 1.53 -13.03 -0.49
CA ASP A 108 1.03 -14.35 -0.15
C ASP A 108 -0.23 -14.21 0.71
N LEU A 109 -1.40 -14.39 0.09
CA LEU A 109 -2.69 -14.29 0.76
C LEU A 109 -2.86 -15.37 1.83
N GLU A 110 -2.36 -16.58 1.59
CA GLU A 110 -2.56 -17.73 2.46
C GLU A 110 -1.66 -17.65 3.69
N TYR A 111 -0.42 -17.18 3.50
CA TYR A 111 0.46 -16.84 4.61
C TYR A 111 -0.16 -15.77 5.52
N ASN A 112 -0.67 -14.68 4.94
CA ASN A 112 -1.33 -13.64 5.73
C ASN A 112 -2.59 -14.16 6.43
N ARG A 113 -3.41 -14.98 5.75
CA ARG A 113 -4.57 -15.63 6.35
C ARG A 113 -4.20 -16.41 7.61
N SER A 114 -3.15 -17.23 7.50
CA SER A 114 -2.64 -18.05 8.61
C SER A 114 -2.04 -17.21 9.72
N LEU A 115 -1.29 -16.15 9.38
CA LEU A 115 -0.74 -15.20 10.34
C LEU A 115 -1.84 -14.49 11.15
N LEU A 116 -2.89 -14.03 10.47
CA LEU A 116 -4.04 -13.36 11.09
C LEU A 116 -4.84 -14.32 11.99
N GLN A 117 -5.05 -15.56 11.53
CA GLN A 117 -5.68 -16.62 12.32
C GLN A 117 -4.88 -16.86 13.61
N ASN A 118 -3.59 -17.15 13.49
CA ASN A 118 -2.71 -17.45 14.62
C ASN A 118 -2.61 -16.28 15.59
N TYR A 119 -2.55 -15.04 15.08
CA TYR A 119 -2.54 -13.86 15.94
C TYR A 119 -3.83 -13.75 16.74
N SER A 120 -4.99 -13.95 16.11
CA SER A 120 -6.29 -13.90 16.79
C SER A 120 -6.37 -14.96 17.90
N GLU A 121 -6.03 -16.22 17.60
CA GLU A 121 -6.07 -17.32 18.57
C GLU A 121 -5.11 -17.10 19.75
N ASN A 122 -3.87 -16.68 19.47
CA ASN A 122 -2.88 -16.39 20.50
C ASN A 122 -3.25 -15.18 21.38
N ASN A 123 -4.21 -14.36 20.95
CA ASN A 123 -4.74 -13.23 21.72
C ASN A 123 -6.12 -13.54 22.35
N GLY A 124 -6.50 -14.82 22.45
CA GLY A 124 -7.70 -15.27 23.16
C GLY A 124 -8.98 -15.34 22.32
N TYR A 125 -8.90 -15.09 21.01
CA TYR A 125 -10.02 -15.21 20.09
C TYR A 125 -10.03 -16.63 19.47
N PHE A 126 -10.59 -17.59 20.21
CA PHE A 126 -10.68 -18.99 19.77
C PHE A 126 -11.81 -19.23 18.77
N ASN A 127 -11.72 -20.35 18.03
CA ASN A 127 -12.70 -20.74 17.00
C ASN A 127 -12.93 -19.66 15.92
N THR A 128 -11.93 -18.82 15.68
CA THR A 128 -11.98 -17.83 14.60
C THR A 128 -11.85 -18.53 13.26
N ARG A 129 -12.34 -17.90 12.19
CA ARG A 129 -12.15 -18.40 10.83
C ARG A 129 -11.76 -17.25 9.94
N THR A 130 -10.49 -17.21 9.57
CA THR A 130 -9.94 -16.18 8.69
C THR A 130 -10.07 -16.61 7.23
N SER A 131 -10.67 -15.77 6.40
CA SER A 131 -10.72 -15.90 4.94
C SER A 131 -9.84 -14.85 4.26
N ALA A 132 -9.33 -15.16 3.08
CA ALA A 132 -8.51 -14.25 2.28
C ALA A 132 -9.01 -14.18 0.84
N ASP A 133 -9.07 -12.97 0.31
CA ASP A 133 -9.43 -12.67 -1.08
C ASP A 133 -8.69 -11.39 -1.53
N SER A 134 -8.94 -10.93 -2.76
CA SER A 134 -8.40 -9.69 -3.27
C SER A 134 -9.39 -8.94 -4.17
N THR A 135 -9.46 -7.63 -4.00
CA THR A 135 -10.28 -6.76 -4.86
C THR A 135 -9.39 -5.94 -5.81
N LYS A 136 -9.66 -6.04 -7.11
CA LYS A 136 -8.97 -5.29 -8.18
C LYS A 136 -9.64 -3.96 -8.48
N PHE A 137 -8.83 -2.90 -8.62
CA PHE A 137 -9.21 -1.54 -8.98
C PHE A 137 -8.34 -1.04 -10.15
N GLY A 138 -8.65 -1.46 -11.37
CA GLY A 138 -7.80 -1.19 -12.54
C GLY A 138 -6.42 -1.84 -12.39
N LYS A 139 -5.34 -1.05 -12.39
CA LYS A 139 -3.95 -1.50 -12.18
C LYS A 139 -3.53 -1.58 -10.70
N LYS A 140 -4.48 -1.66 -9.78
CA LYS A 140 -4.26 -1.70 -8.33
C LYS A 140 -5.02 -2.88 -7.74
N VAL A 141 -4.48 -3.49 -6.68
CA VAL A 141 -5.15 -4.59 -5.95
C VAL A 141 -5.01 -4.40 -4.45
N ARG A 142 -6.11 -4.67 -3.73
CA ARG A 142 -6.15 -4.73 -2.27
C ARG A 142 -6.33 -6.20 -1.86
N ALA A 143 -5.61 -6.64 -0.84
CA ALA A 143 -5.92 -7.91 -0.19
C ALA A 143 -7.01 -7.68 0.85
N ASP A 144 -8.05 -8.50 0.85
CA ASP A 144 -9.18 -8.39 1.76
C ASP A 144 -9.22 -9.65 2.63
N TYR A 145 -9.27 -9.45 3.95
CA TYR A 145 -9.33 -10.50 4.95
C TYR A 145 -10.55 -10.31 5.82
N THR A 146 -11.22 -11.40 6.18
CA THR A 146 -12.41 -11.40 7.03
C THR A 146 -12.32 -12.49 8.07
#